data_AF-A0A4P6UFC6-F1
#
_entry.id   AF-A0A4P6UFC6-F1
#
_cell.length_a   1.000
_cell.length_b   1.000
_cell.length_c   1.000
_cell.angle_alpha   90.00
_cell.angle_beta   90.00
_cell.angle_gamma   90.00
#
_symmetry.space_group_name_H-M   'P 1'
#
loop_
_entity.id
_entity.type
_entity.pdbx_description
1 polymer ?
#
loop_
_entity_poly.entity_id
_entity_poly.type
_entity_poly.pdbx_seq_one_letter_code
_entity_poly.pdbx_strand_id
1 'polypeptide(L)'
;MTSLVREDDFADAFHRPIYAAIRDAVAGGRPHDPVSISAELARAGADRVPQAVHRTHRNVLTLGSSAGAVRHYAATVVAAAYRRSFHELAGTMRHAAEAAAEDEPFPILVELGTRQRAQLRRLTALRNGESPA
;
A
#
# COMPACT_ATOMS: atom_id res chain seq x y z
N MET A 1 1.11 7.50 -14.39
CA MET A 1 -0.13 7.41 -13.59
C MET A 1 0.19 6.77 -12.25
N THR A 2 0.05 7.51 -11.15
CA THR A 2 0.31 7.01 -9.79
C THR A 2 -0.87 6.17 -9.35
N SER A 3 -0.68 4.85 -9.14
CA SER A 3 -1.74 4.00 -8.57
C SER A 3 -2.22 4.57 -7.22
N LEU A 4 -3.54 4.65 -7.03
CA LEU A 4 -4.13 5.14 -5.79
C LEU A 4 -3.91 4.17 -4.62
N VAL A 5 -3.61 2.90 -4.91
CA VAL A 5 -3.16 1.91 -3.92
C VAL A 5 -1.69 1.60 -4.17
N ARG A 6 -0.91 1.50 -3.10
CA ARG A 6 0.52 1.22 -3.10
C ARG A 6 0.80 -0.02 -2.27
N GLU A 7 1.92 -0.67 -2.54
CA GLU A 7 2.36 -1.86 -1.82
C GLU A 7 2.43 -1.61 -0.30
N ASP A 8 3.01 -0.48 0.12
CA ASP A 8 3.16 -0.15 1.54
C ASP A 8 1.84 0.16 2.27
N ASP A 9 0.72 0.24 1.55
CA ASP A 9 -0.58 0.39 2.19
C ASP A 9 -1.04 -0.90 2.88
N PHE A 10 -0.52 -2.05 2.45
CA PHE A 10 -0.81 -3.32 3.07
C PHE A 10 0.01 -3.47 4.36
N ALA A 11 -0.70 -3.63 5.48
CA ALA A 11 -0.10 -3.79 6.80
C ALA A 11 0.72 -5.09 6.90
N ASP A 12 0.16 -6.19 6.38
CA ASP A 12 0.85 -7.45 6.28
C ASP A 12 1.76 -7.46 5.05
N ALA A 13 3.06 -7.58 5.32
CA ALA A 13 4.12 -7.60 4.31
C ALA A 13 3.91 -8.69 3.24
N PHE A 14 3.23 -9.80 3.56
CA PHE A 14 3.02 -10.88 2.60
C PHE A 14 1.98 -10.56 1.52
N HIS A 15 1.15 -9.52 1.71
CA HIS A 15 0.24 -9.03 0.67
C HIS A 15 0.93 -8.12 -0.36
N ARG A 16 2.06 -7.49 0.01
CA ARG A 16 2.75 -6.50 -0.85
C ARG A 16 3.26 -7.10 -2.16
N PRO A 17 3.99 -8.24 -2.15
CA PRO A 17 4.48 -8.85 -3.40
C PRO A 17 3.34 -9.36 -4.28
N ILE A 18 2.22 -9.80 -3.69
CA ILE A 18 1.03 -10.22 -4.44
C ILE A 18 0.42 -9.04 -5.18
N TYR A 19 0.23 -7.92 -4.48
CA TYR A 19 -0.28 -6.69 -5.09
C TYR A 19 0.66 -6.15 -6.17
N ALA A 20 1.97 -6.17 -5.92
CA ALA A 20 2.99 -5.76 -6.89
C ALA A 20 2.91 -6.59 -8.17
N ALA A 21 2.88 -7.93 -8.06
CA ALA A 21 2.76 -8.83 -9.20
C ALA A 21 1.49 -8.57 -10.01
N ILE A 22 0.34 -8.38 -9.35
CA ILE A 22 -0.93 -8.05 -10.03
C ILE A 22 -0.82 -6.71 -10.75
N ARG A 23 -0.31 -5.67 -10.08
CA ARG A 23 -0.14 -4.34 -10.67
C ARG A 23 0.75 -4.40 -11.91
N ASP A 24 1.88 -5.08 -11.82
CA ASP A 24 2.86 -5.16 -12.89
C ASP A 24 2.36 -6.01 -14.06
N ALA A 25 1.57 -7.05 -13.78
CA ALA A 25 0.87 -7.82 -14.81
C ALA A 25 -0.16 -6.94 -15.55
N VAL A 26 -1.00 -6.20 -14.82
CA VAL A 26 -1.99 -5.29 -15.41
C VAL A 26 -1.33 -4.19 -16.23
N ALA A 27 -0.30 -3.53 -15.69
CA ALA A 27 0.42 -2.45 -16.38
C ALA A 27 1.14 -2.96 -17.65
N GLY A 28 1.62 -4.20 -17.62
CA GLY A 28 2.26 -4.85 -18.77
C GLY A 28 1.29 -5.52 -19.76
N GLY A 29 -0.03 -5.44 -19.54
CA GLY A 29 -1.01 -6.15 -20.37
C GLY A 29 -0.90 -7.68 -20.31
N ARG A 30 -0.33 -8.23 -19.24
CA ARG A 30 -0.10 -9.66 -19.04
C ARG A 30 -1.29 -10.31 -18.31
N PRO A 31 -1.46 -11.64 -18.43
CA PRO A 31 -2.44 -12.37 -17.64
C PRO A 31 -2.25 -12.13 -16.13
N HIS A 32 -3.33 -11.81 -15.43
CA HIS A 32 -3.35 -11.49 -14.00
C HIS A 32 -4.39 -12.32 -13.23
N ASP A 33 -4.78 -13.47 -13.79
CA ASP A 33 -5.58 -14.47 -13.10
C ASP A 33 -4.77 -15.16 -11.98
N PRO A 34 -5.43 -15.86 -11.04
CA PRO A 34 -4.75 -16.49 -9.91
C PRO A 34 -3.60 -17.43 -10.25
N VAL A 35 -3.70 -18.16 -11.36
CA VAL A 35 -2.68 -19.12 -11.81
C VAL A 35 -1.48 -18.38 -12.38
N SER A 36 -1.72 -17.38 -13.21
CA SER A 36 -0.66 -16.54 -13.80
C SER A 36 0.15 -15.81 -12.73
N ILE A 37 -0.52 -15.24 -11.72
CA ILE A 37 0.15 -14.58 -10.59
C ILE A 37 0.92 -15.59 -9.74
N SER A 38 0.36 -16.78 -9.49
CA SER A 38 1.07 -17.85 -8.76
C SER A 38 2.36 -18.25 -9.47
N ALA A 39 2.31 -18.39 -10.80
CA ALA A 39 3.48 -18.71 -11.62
C ALA A 39 4.51 -17.59 -11.62
N GLU A 40 4.08 -16.33 -11.60
CA GLU A 40 4.98 -15.17 -11.51
C GLU A 40 5.70 -15.10 -10.16
N LEU A 41 4.96 -15.27 -9.06
CA LEU A 41 5.54 -15.35 -7.72
C LEU A 41 6.55 -16.51 -7.61
N ALA A 42 6.24 -17.66 -8.21
CA ALA A 42 7.15 -18.81 -8.19
C ALA A 42 8.42 -18.56 -9.01
N ARG A 43 8.30 -17.89 -10.17
CA ARG A 43 9.44 -17.52 -11.03
C ARG A 43 10.42 -16.55 -10.35
N ALA A 44 9.95 -15.73 -9.41
CA ALA A 44 10.81 -14.82 -8.65
C ALA A 44 11.79 -15.53 -7.71
N GLY A 45 11.53 -16.80 -7.37
CA GLY A 45 12.38 -17.61 -6.50
C GLY A 45 12.16 -17.33 -5.00
N ALA A 46 12.51 -18.32 -4.16
CA ALA A 46 12.26 -18.29 -2.71
C ALA A 46 13.04 -17.19 -1.97
N ASP A 47 14.18 -16.76 -2.51
CA ASP A 47 15.00 -15.68 -1.95
C ASP A 47 14.29 -14.32 -2.03
N ARG A 48 13.39 -14.14 -3.01
CA ARG A 48 12.64 -12.89 -3.22
C ARG A 48 11.20 -12.99 -2.75
N VAL A 49 10.60 -14.18 -2.87
CA VAL A 49 9.21 -14.44 -2.51
C VAL A 49 9.16 -15.60 -1.52
N PRO A 50 9.06 -15.31 -0.21
CA PRO A 50 8.97 -16.34 0.82
C PRO A 50 7.74 -17.23 0.67
N GLN A 51 7.81 -18.47 1.16
CA GLN A 51 6.70 -19.42 1.14
C GLN A 51 5.41 -18.89 1.79
N ALA A 52 5.54 -17.98 2.77
CA ALA A 52 4.41 -17.31 3.39
C ALA A 52 3.57 -16.50 2.39
N VAL A 53 4.20 -15.86 1.39
CA VAL A 53 3.50 -15.13 0.31
C VAL A 53 2.64 -16.09 -0.52
N HIS A 54 3.17 -17.26 -0.88
CA HIS A 54 2.41 -18.28 -1.61
C HIS A 54 1.24 -18.85 -0.81
N ARG A 55 1.38 -18.95 0.51
CA ARG A 55 0.27 -19.34 1.40
C ARG A 55 -0.78 -18.23 1.44
N THR A 56 -0.37 -16.99 1.65
CA THR A 56 -1.28 -15.82 1.67
C THR A 56 -2.03 -15.68 0.36
N HIS A 57 -1.37 -15.82 -0.79
CA HIS A 57 -2.01 -15.78 -2.11
C HIS A 57 -3.13 -16.82 -2.24
N ARG A 58 -2.89 -18.06 -1.82
CA ARG A 58 -3.93 -19.11 -1.84
C ARG A 58 -5.10 -18.80 -0.90
N ASN A 59 -4.80 -18.27 0.28
CA ASN A 59 -5.83 -17.92 1.27
C ASN A 59 -6.73 -16.78 0.78
N VAL A 60 -6.19 -15.76 0.09
CA VAL A 60 -7.02 -14.64 -0.37
C VAL A 60 -8.02 -15.04 -1.45
N LEU A 61 -7.72 -16.10 -2.23
CA LEU A 61 -8.64 -16.63 -3.24
C LEU A 61 -9.92 -17.24 -2.65
N THR A 62 -9.90 -17.63 -1.37
CA THR A 62 -11.03 -18.29 -0.70
C THR A 62 -11.89 -17.32 0.13
N LEU A 63 -11.59 -16.02 0.11
CA LEU A 63 -12.28 -15.03 0.95
C LEU A 63 -13.70 -14.66 0.48
N GLY A 64 -14.14 -15.16 -0.68
CA GLY A 64 -15.50 -14.93 -1.20
C GLY A 64 -15.83 -13.45 -1.44
N SER A 65 -14.83 -12.60 -1.64
CA SER A 65 -15.01 -11.14 -1.76
C SER A 65 -15.69 -10.77 -3.07
N SER A 66 -16.60 -9.78 -3.01
CA SER A 66 -17.31 -9.29 -4.20
C SER A 66 -16.42 -8.38 -5.04
N ALA A 67 -16.31 -8.68 -6.34
CA ALA A 67 -15.61 -7.83 -7.31
C ALA A 67 -16.23 -6.41 -7.41
N GLY A 68 -17.56 -6.28 -7.20
CA GLY A 68 -18.24 -4.99 -7.21
C GLY A 68 -17.82 -4.06 -6.06
N ALA A 69 -17.24 -4.61 -4.99
CA ALA A 69 -16.80 -3.86 -3.81
C ALA A 69 -15.30 -3.51 -3.82
N VAL A 70 -14.56 -3.79 -4.91
CA VAL A 70 -13.10 -3.59 -4.98
C VAL A 70 -12.67 -2.16 -4.60
N ARG A 71 -13.39 -1.13 -5.06
CA ARG A 71 -13.11 0.26 -4.69
C ARG A 71 -13.26 0.50 -3.19
N HIS A 72 -14.28 -0.08 -2.58
CA HIS A 72 -14.51 0.02 -1.13
C HIS A 72 -13.37 -0.65 -0.36
N TYR A 73 -12.95 -1.85 -0.76
CA TYR A 73 -11.82 -2.53 -0.13
C TYR A 73 -10.49 -1.75 -0.29
N ALA A 74 -10.23 -1.20 -1.48
CA ALA A 74 -9.08 -0.35 -1.73
C ALA A 74 -9.08 0.89 -0.80
N ALA A 75 -10.22 1.57 -0.66
CA ALA A 75 -10.35 2.70 0.26
C ALA A 75 -10.11 2.29 1.73
N THR A 76 -10.53 1.09 2.14
CA THR A 76 -10.28 0.57 3.49
C THR A 76 -8.80 0.32 3.75
N VAL A 77 -8.08 -0.28 2.79
CA VAL A 77 -6.62 -0.51 2.89
C VAL A 77 -5.88 0.83 2.99
N VAL A 78 -6.19 1.79 2.12
CA VAL A 78 -5.55 3.11 2.14
C VAL A 78 -5.92 3.92 3.39
N ALA A 79 -7.16 3.82 3.88
CA ALA A 79 -7.55 4.47 5.14
C ALA A 79 -6.79 3.90 6.34
N ALA A 80 -6.55 2.59 6.38
CA ALA A 80 -5.74 1.96 7.41
C ALA A 80 -4.27 2.42 7.32
N ALA A 81 -3.71 2.51 6.11
CA ALA A 81 -2.36 3.04 5.90
C ALA A 81 -2.23 4.50 6.33
N TYR A 82 -3.22 5.35 5.99
CA TYR A 82 -3.28 6.75 6.41
C TYR A 82 -3.31 6.91 7.94
N ARG A 83 -3.99 6.02 8.67
CA ARG A 83 -3.94 6.06 10.14
C ARG A 83 -2.56 5.66 10.67
N ARG A 84 -1.93 4.62 10.09
CA ARG A 84 -0.57 4.20 10.48
C ARG A 84 0.46 5.31 10.24
N SER A 85 0.34 6.06 9.15
CA SER A 85 1.26 7.17 8.88
C SER A 85 1.17 8.29 9.92
N PHE A 86 0.03 8.48 10.61
CA PHE A 86 -0.04 9.41 11.74
C PHE A 86 0.67 8.90 12.99
N HIS A 87 0.64 7.59 13.25
CA HIS A 87 1.43 7.00 14.33
C HIS A 87 2.94 7.17 14.08
N GLU A 88 3.39 6.93 12.84
CA GLU A 88 4.78 7.16 12.43
C GLU A 88 5.16 8.63 12.55
N LEU A 89 4.33 9.55 12.05
CA LEU A 89 4.54 10.99 12.17
C LEU A 89 4.68 11.42 13.63
N ALA A 90 3.78 10.95 14.51
CA ALA A 90 3.84 11.28 15.93
C ALA A 90 5.13 10.76 16.59
N GLY A 91 5.57 9.56 16.23
CA GLY A 91 6.85 8.99 16.68
C GLY A 91 8.04 9.84 16.23
N THR A 92 8.07 10.22 14.94
CA THR A 92 9.13 11.07 14.38
C THR A 92 9.15 12.46 15.03
N MET A 93 7.99 13.08 15.24
CA MET A 93 7.91 14.40 15.88
C MET A 93 8.33 14.36 17.35
N ARG A 94 7.99 13.28 18.08
CA ARG A 94 8.49 13.10 19.45
C ARG A 94 10.01 13.06 19.47
N HIS A 95 10.61 12.26 18.59
CA HIS A 95 12.08 12.16 18.52
C HIS A 95 12.73 13.49 18.10
N ALA A 96 12.15 14.20 17.12
CA ALA A 96 12.64 15.51 16.69
C ALA A 96 12.58 16.54 17.83
N ALA A 97 11.51 16.55 18.64
CA ALA A 97 11.41 17.45 19.78
C ALA A 97 12.44 17.17 20.89
N GLU A 98 12.93 15.93 20.99
CA GLU A 98 13.93 15.52 21.99
C GLU A 98 15.37 15.79 21.54
N ALA A 99 15.66 15.68 20.24
CA ALA A 99 17.04 15.55 19.74
C ALA A 99 17.42 16.49 18.59
N ALA A 100 16.48 17.12 17.90
CA ALA A 100 16.79 17.99 16.76
C ALA A 100 17.31 19.37 17.21
N ALA A 101 18.04 20.07 16.35
CA ALA A 101 18.43 21.45 16.61
C ALA A 101 17.19 22.37 16.65
N GLU A 102 17.22 23.50 17.36
CA GLU A 102 16.03 24.35 17.60
C GLU A 102 15.31 24.80 16.31
N ASP A 103 16.02 24.92 15.20
CA ASP A 103 15.52 25.36 13.89
C ASP A 103 14.96 24.23 13.01
N GLU A 104 15.11 22.96 13.39
CA GLU A 104 14.73 21.79 12.59
C GLU A 104 13.31 21.23 12.83
N PRO A 105 12.70 21.27 14.04
CA PRO A 105 11.39 20.66 14.29
C PRO A 105 10.27 21.18 13.39
N PHE A 106 10.26 22.48 13.10
CA PHE A 106 9.23 23.07 12.25
C PHE A 106 9.36 22.64 10.77
N PRO A 107 10.55 22.70 10.14
CA PRO A 107 10.77 22.06 8.85
C PRO A 107 10.34 20.59 8.79
N ILE A 108 10.70 19.78 9.79
CA ILE A 108 10.30 18.37 9.88
C ILE A 108 8.77 18.24 9.92
N LEU A 109 8.09 19.06 10.74
CA LEU A 109 6.63 19.07 10.83
C LEU A 109 5.98 19.41 9.48
N VAL A 110 6.50 20.41 8.76
CA VAL A 110 5.98 20.83 7.44
C VAL A 110 6.14 19.71 6.41
N GLU A 111 7.29 19.04 6.39
CA GLU A 111 7.53 17.91 5.51
C GLU A 111 6.55 16.77 5.79
N LEU A 112 6.44 16.36 7.06
CA LEU A 112 5.54 15.29 7.49
C LEU A 112 4.08 15.63 7.20
N GLY A 113 3.64 16.86 7.47
CA GLY A 113 2.30 17.34 7.15
C GLY A 113 2.00 17.35 5.65
N THR A 114 3.00 17.70 4.82
CA THR A 114 2.87 17.64 3.36
C THR A 114 2.65 16.20 2.88
N ARG A 115 3.37 15.23 3.46
CA ARG A 115 3.16 13.80 3.19
C ARG A 115 1.75 13.36 3.61
N GLN A 116 1.25 13.76 4.79
CA GLN A 116 -0.12 13.43 5.21
C GLN A 116 -1.18 14.01 4.27
N ARG A 117 -0.98 15.24 3.80
CA ARG A 117 -1.91 15.87 2.84
C ARG A 117 -1.97 15.08 1.53
N ALA A 118 -0.85 14.55 1.04
CA ALA A 118 -0.83 13.70 -0.14
C ALA A 118 -1.58 12.38 0.08
N GLN A 119 -1.43 11.76 1.26
CA GLN A 119 -2.16 10.55 1.64
C GLN A 119 -3.68 10.78 1.72
N LEU A 120 -4.09 11.89 2.33
CA LEU A 120 -5.51 12.27 2.41
C LEU A 120 -6.12 12.48 1.02
N ARG A 121 -5.44 13.21 0.13
CA ARG A 121 -5.90 13.41 -1.26
C ARG A 121 -6.12 12.07 -1.97
N ARG A 122 -5.20 11.14 -1.82
CA ARG A 122 -5.30 9.79 -2.40
C ARG A 122 -6.48 9.00 -1.86
N LEU A 123 -6.72 9.05 -0.55
CA LEU A 123 -7.89 8.43 0.08
C LEU A 123 -9.21 9.04 -0.40
N THR A 124 -9.27 10.38 -0.51
CA THR A 124 -10.44 11.09 -1.02
C THR A 124 -10.74 10.73 -2.47
N ALA A 125 -9.72 10.72 -3.34
CA ALA A 125 -9.87 10.31 -4.75
C ALA A 125 -10.46 8.89 -4.87
N LEU A 126 -9.97 7.93 -4.06
CA LEU A 126 -10.52 6.57 -4.03
C LEU A 126 -12.00 6.53 -3.69
N ARG A 127 -12.41 7.28 -2.65
CA ARG A 127 -13.80 7.35 -2.16
C ARG A 127 -14.73 8.04 -3.15
N ASN A 128 -14.25 9.07 -3.83
CA ASN A 128 -15.05 9.87 -4.77
C ASN A 128 -15.21 9.22 -6.14
N GLY A 129 -14.48 8.13 -6.43
CA GLY A 129 -14.54 7.52 -7.75
C GLY A 129 -13.50 8.06 -8.74
N GLU A 130 -12.72 9.07 -8.35
CA GLU A 130 -11.81 9.80 -9.23
C GLU A 130 -10.62 8.93 -9.66
N SER A 131 -10.26 9.02 -10.95
CA SER A 131 -9.01 8.47 -11.46
C SER A 131 -7.88 9.49 -11.25
N PRO A 132 -6.67 9.06 -10.86
CA PRO A 132 -5.53 9.97 -10.75
C PRO A 132 -5.22 10.55 -12.13
N ALA A 133 -5.21 11.89 -12.23
CA ALA A 133 -4.74 12.62 -13.42
C ALA A 133 -3.26 12.31 -13.73
#